data_AF-A0A820IRM6-F1
#
_entry.id   AF-A0A820IRM6-F1
#
_cell.length_a   1.000
_cell.length_b   1.000
_cell.length_c   1.000
_cell.angle_alpha   90.00
_cell.angle_beta   90.00
_cell.angle_gamma   90.00
#
_symmetry.space_group_name_H-M   'P 1'
#
loop_
_entity.id
_entity.type
_entity.pdbx_description
1 polymer ?
#
loop_
_entity_poly.entity_id
_entity_poly.type
_entity_poly.pdbx_seq_one_letter_code
_entity_poly.pdbx_strand_id
1 'polypeptide(L)'
;MLVSEYDVLDKQKPVSFWMLDLNIPQWLLLVLVSLTIIVFTAFILFTAIVTLKKETNGGPCKSNTDCRRDLGLICNNYRCGCAYSHFWSNSYSICERRRMVNRTCFNDSMCDAFASLECQNVSLASGAIQSECQCKASMSWNGYTCVYQGLYNTSCILDTNCETSRYLFCNLTIQLCRCNSSMFWNGDSKSGTCEYKRTINRFCYPYDDSWCDNTGPLGQGLVCTQYSNPYGSEY
;
A
#
# COMPACT_ATOMS: atom_id res chain seq x y z
N MET A 1 -30.79 39.44 -41.52
CA MET A 1 -30.92 38.96 -40.13
C MET A 1 -31.70 40.04 -39.39
N LEU A 2 -33.01 39.85 -39.22
CA LEU A 2 -33.93 40.83 -38.66
C LEU A 2 -34.15 40.49 -37.18
N VAL A 3 -33.81 41.42 -36.30
CA VAL A 3 -34.07 41.33 -34.86
C VAL A 3 -35.50 41.80 -34.64
N SER A 4 -36.37 40.88 -34.21
CA SER A 4 -37.73 41.17 -33.75
C SER A 4 -37.67 41.35 -32.25
N GLU A 5 -37.98 42.56 -31.78
CA GLU A 5 -38.18 42.88 -30.38
C GLU A 5 -39.58 42.41 -29.98
N TYR A 6 -39.68 41.54 -28.97
CA TYR A 6 -40.95 41.06 -28.43
C TYR A 6 -41.15 41.68 -27.04
N ASP A 7 -42.12 42.60 -26.95
CA ASP A 7 -42.63 43.13 -25.69
C ASP A 7 -43.42 42.04 -24.96
N VAL A 8 -42.87 41.55 -23.84
CA VAL A 8 -43.57 40.64 -22.93
C VAL A 8 -44.42 41.49 -21.99
N LEU A 9 -45.71 41.60 -22.32
CA LEU A 9 -46.74 42.16 -21.45
C LEU A 9 -46.96 41.24 -20.23
N ASP A 10 -46.23 41.53 -19.15
CA ASP A 10 -46.37 40.83 -17.87
C ASP A 10 -47.67 41.27 -17.18
N LYS A 11 -48.73 40.46 -17.31
CA LYS A 11 -50.00 40.66 -16.61
C LYS A 11 -49.82 40.26 -15.14
N GLN A 12 -49.33 41.19 -14.33
CA GLN A 12 -49.39 41.12 -12.88
C GLN A 12 -50.86 41.10 -12.44
N LYS A 13 -51.40 39.90 -12.17
CA LYS A 13 -52.70 39.76 -11.50
C LYS A 13 -52.56 40.32 -10.08
N PRO A 14 -53.43 41.26 -9.64
CA PRO A 14 -53.41 41.73 -8.28
C PRO A 14 -53.74 40.56 -7.36
N VAL A 15 -52.75 40.13 -6.58
CA VAL A 15 -52.99 39.25 -5.43
C VAL A 15 -53.79 40.07 -4.44
N SER A 16 -55.12 39.86 -4.43
CA SER A 16 -56.00 40.44 -3.42
C SER A 16 -55.64 39.81 -2.07
N PHE A 17 -54.79 40.51 -1.33
CA PHE A 17 -54.45 40.16 0.03
C PHE A 17 -55.66 40.50 0.89
N TRP A 18 -56.50 39.50 1.16
CA TRP A 18 -57.60 39.61 2.10
C TRP A 18 -57.01 39.86 3.49
N MET A 19 -56.99 41.13 3.91
CA MET A 19 -56.73 41.49 5.29
C MET A 19 -57.92 40.99 6.10
N LEU A 20 -57.76 39.82 6.73
CA LEU A 20 -58.63 39.46 7.83
C LEU A 20 -58.41 40.50 8.93
N ASP A 21 -59.44 41.30 9.23
CA ASP A 21 -59.49 42.18 10.39
C ASP A 21 -59.59 41.34 11.67
N LEU A 22 -58.48 40.67 11.99
CA LEU A 22 -58.31 39.91 13.21
C LEU A 22 -58.04 40.91 14.34
N ASN A 23 -59.09 41.24 15.08
CA ASN A 23 -58.99 42.08 16.27
C ASN A 23 -58.34 41.28 17.41
N ILE A 24 -57.02 41.09 17.31
CA ILE A 24 -56.23 40.35 18.28
C ILE A 24 -56.05 41.24 19.51
N PRO A 25 -56.46 40.78 20.72
CA PRO A 25 -56.26 41.57 21.91
C PRO A 25 -54.77 41.73 22.20
N GLN A 26 -54.37 42.93 22.63
CA GLN A 26 -52.95 43.30 22.82
C GLN A 26 -52.16 42.32 23.71
N TRP A 27 -52.80 41.70 24.70
CA TRP A 27 -52.15 40.70 25.56
C TRP A 27 -51.72 39.44 24.78
N LEU A 28 -52.47 39.04 23.75
CA LEU A 28 -52.15 37.86 22.94
C LEU A 28 -50.95 38.12 22.04
N LEU A 29 -50.83 39.34 21.50
CA LEU A 29 -49.64 39.77 20.75
C LEU A 29 -48.38 39.72 21.61
N LEU A 30 -48.46 40.17 22.88
CA LEU A 30 -47.33 40.10 23.82
C LEU A 30 -46.92 38.65 24.10
N VAL A 31 -47.89 37.74 24.26
CA VAL A 31 -47.61 36.31 24.48
C VAL A 31 -46.95 35.68 23.25
N LEU A 32 -47.44 35.97 22.04
CA LEU A 32 -46.87 35.43 20.81
C LEU A 32 -45.45 35.92 20.57
N VAL A 33 -45.18 37.22 20.77
CA VAL A 33 -43.83 37.78 20.65
C VAL A 33 -42.89 37.19 21.70
N SER A 34 -43.36 37.00 22.93
CA SER A 34 -42.56 36.36 23.98
C SER A 34 -42.21 34.91 23.62
N LEU A 35 -43.17 34.13 23.12
CA LEU A 35 -42.96 32.74 22.70
C LEU A 35 -41.96 32.63 21.54
N THR A 36 -42.03 33.51 20.53
CA THR A 36 -41.08 33.47 19.41
C THR A 36 -39.66 33.79 19.86
N ILE A 37 -39.49 34.75 20.78
CA ILE A 37 -38.19 35.06 21.39
C ILE A 37 -37.65 33.87 22.16
N ILE A 38 -38.48 33.19 22.96
CA ILE A 38 -38.08 32.00 23.73
C ILE A 38 -37.64 30.86 22.79
N VAL A 39 -38.41 30.58 21.74
CA VAL A 39 -38.05 29.52 20.78
C VAL A 39 -36.76 29.86 20.03
N PHE A 40 -36.58 31.13 19.63
CA PHE A 40 -35.38 31.55 18.90
C PHE A 40 -34.13 31.50 19.78
N THR A 41 -34.23 31.93 21.04
CA THR A 41 -33.12 31.85 22.01
C THR A 41 -32.77 30.39 22.36
N ALA A 42 -33.77 29.52 22.53
CA ALA A 42 -33.55 28.09 22.73
C ALA A 42 -32.90 27.43 21.50
N PHE A 43 -33.28 27.82 20.29
CA PHE A 43 -32.67 27.33 19.05
C PHE A 43 -31.19 27.75 18.95
N ILE A 44 -30.86 29.02 19.24
CA ILE A 44 -29.47 29.49 19.26
C ILE A 44 -28.66 28.70 20.29
N LEU A 45 -29.16 28.54 21.52
CA LEU A 45 -28.50 27.75 22.56
C LEU A 45 -28.30 26.29 22.14
N PHE A 46 -29.32 25.68 21.54
CA PHE A 46 -29.23 24.31 21.03
C PHE A 46 -28.16 24.18 19.93
N THR A 47 -28.13 25.11 18.96
CA THR A 47 -27.09 25.10 17.91
C THR A 47 -25.69 25.29 18.47
N ALA A 48 -25.51 26.12 19.50
CA ALA A 48 -24.23 26.34 20.18
C ALA A 48 -23.74 25.08 20.92
N ILE A 49 -24.65 24.34 21.58
CA ILE A 49 -24.33 23.08 22.26
C ILE A 49 -23.98 21.97 21.26
N VAL A 50 -24.62 21.95 20.08
CA VAL A 50 -24.35 20.95 19.04
C VAL A 50 -23.01 21.20 18.34
N THR A 51 -22.49 22.43 18.34
CA THR A 51 -21.13 22.74 17.88
C THR A 51 -20.05 22.40 18.93
N LEU A 52 -20.08 21.18 19.47
CA LEU A 52 -18.88 20.60 20.09
C LEU A 52 -17.80 20.58 19.01
N LYS A 53 -16.80 21.46 19.16
CA LYS A 53 -15.65 21.53 18.26
C LYS A 53 -14.97 20.17 18.27
N LYS A 54 -15.12 19.43 17.18
CA LYS A 54 -14.45 18.14 17.01
C LYS A 54 -12.97 18.38 16.74
N GLU A 55 -12.15 17.54 17.36
CA GLU A 55 -10.70 17.61 17.29
C GLU A 55 -10.19 17.09 15.94
N THR A 56 -9.13 17.74 15.46
CA THR A 56 -8.44 17.39 14.21
C THR A 56 -7.31 16.39 14.47
N ASN A 57 -6.62 15.94 13.41
CA ASN A 57 -5.50 15.03 13.53
C ASN A 57 -4.46 15.52 14.56
N GLY A 58 -4.02 14.63 15.45
CA GLY A 58 -3.10 14.90 16.55
C GLY A 58 -3.72 15.53 17.79
N GLY A 59 -4.97 16.01 17.73
CA GLY A 59 -5.69 16.61 18.86
C GLY A 59 -6.00 15.60 19.97
N PRO A 60 -6.15 16.04 21.23
CA PRO A 60 -6.46 15.16 22.35
C PRO A 60 -7.89 14.61 22.23
N CYS A 61 -8.12 13.38 22.69
CA CYS A 61 -9.47 12.80 22.71
C CYS A 61 -9.63 11.85 23.90
N LYS A 62 -10.88 11.68 24.35
CA LYS A 62 -11.29 10.65 25.31
C LYS A 62 -12.03 9.52 24.60
N SER A 63 -12.72 9.84 23.51
CA SER A 63 -13.54 8.89 22.77
C SER A 63 -13.61 9.19 21.27
N ASN A 64 -14.10 8.23 20.48
CA ASN A 64 -14.26 8.37 19.02
C ASN A 64 -15.30 9.43 18.60
N THR A 65 -16.10 9.98 19.53
CA THR A 65 -17.03 11.10 19.22
C THR A 65 -16.33 12.46 19.23
N ASP A 66 -15.17 12.55 19.88
CA ASP A 66 -14.41 13.79 20.01
C ASP A 66 -13.68 14.12 18.71
N CYS A 67 -13.36 13.10 17.91
CA CYS A 67 -12.63 13.24 16.65
C CYS A 67 -13.55 13.52 15.45
N ARG A 68 -13.02 14.24 14.47
CA ARG A 68 -13.68 14.46 13.17
C ARG A 68 -13.80 13.18 12.34
N ARG A 69 -14.92 12.46 12.49
CA ARG A 69 -15.24 11.24 11.73
C ARG A 69 -15.39 11.47 10.23
N ASP A 70 -15.80 12.67 9.82
CA ASP A 70 -15.86 13.10 8.42
C ASP A 70 -14.47 13.08 7.76
N LEU A 71 -13.40 13.17 8.55
CA LEU A 71 -12.01 13.04 8.10
C LEU A 71 -11.46 11.62 8.26
N GLY A 72 -12.27 10.65 8.69
CA GLY A 72 -11.82 9.28 8.98
C GLY A 72 -10.97 9.14 10.25
N LEU A 73 -11.00 10.14 11.15
CA LEU A 73 -10.25 10.12 12.41
C LEU A 73 -10.96 9.28 13.48
N ILE A 74 -10.17 8.53 14.25
CA ILE A 74 -10.56 7.78 15.43
C ILE A 74 -9.71 8.21 16.63
N CYS A 75 -10.22 7.99 17.84
CA CYS A 75 -9.45 8.23 19.06
C CYS A 75 -8.58 7.01 19.36
N ASN A 76 -7.26 7.18 19.24
CA ASN A 76 -6.28 6.15 19.53
C ASN A 76 -5.20 6.73 20.46
N ASN A 77 -4.91 6.06 21.58
CA ASN A 77 -3.94 6.52 22.58
C ASN A 77 -4.18 7.98 23.02
N TYR A 78 -5.44 8.32 23.31
CA TYR A 78 -5.88 9.67 23.71
C TYR A 78 -5.62 10.78 22.69
N ARG A 79 -5.38 10.43 21.42
CA ARG A 79 -5.25 11.38 20.32
C ARG A 79 -6.09 10.97 19.11
N CYS A 80 -6.62 11.96 18.42
CA CYS A 80 -7.30 11.76 17.15
C CYS A 80 -6.25 11.43 16.07
N GLY A 81 -6.41 10.28 15.43
CA GLY A 81 -5.53 9.83 14.35
C GLY A 81 -6.27 8.90 13.40
N CYS A 82 -5.59 8.48 12.34
CA CYS A 82 -6.19 7.53 11.41
C CYS A 82 -6.25 6.12 12.00
N ALA A 83 -7.23 5.34 11.54
CA ALA A 83 -7.23 3.90 11.79
C ALA A 83 -5.93 3.25 11.27
N TYR A 84 -5.54 2.11 11.83
CA TYR A 84 -4.26 1.47 11.50
C TYR A 84 -4.08 1.13 10.01
N SER A 85 -5.18 0.89 9.28
CA SER A 85 -5.16 0.63 7.83
C SER A 85 -5.11 1.92 6.97
N HIS A 86 -5.02 3.08 7.61
CA HIS A 86 -5.05 4.40 6.99
C HIS A 86 -3.83 5.22 7.41
N PHE A 87 -3.57 6.30 6.68
CA PHE A 87 -2.55 7.29 6.96
C PHE A 87 -3.13 8.68 6.79
N TRP A 88 -2.54 9.66 7.46
CA TRP A 88 -2.99 11.05 7.34
C TRP A 88 -2.39 11.70 6.11
N SER A 89 -3.25 12.14 5.18
CA SER A 89 -2.84 12.83 3.97
C SER A 89 -2.84 14.34 4.19
N ASN A 90 -1.66 14.96 4.20
CA ASN A 90 -1.54 16.41 4.36
C ASN A 90 -2.15 17.20 3.20
N SER A 91 -2.14 16.63 1.98
CA SER A 91 -2.66 17.29 0.78
C SER A 91 -4.18 17.46 0.82
N TYR A 92 -4.90 16.48 1.37
CA TYR A 92 -6.36 16.49 1.41
C TYR A 92 -6.92 16.67 2.84
N SER A 93 -6.03 16.70 3.85
CA SER A 93 -6.39 16.78 5.27
C SER A 93 -7.42 15.71 5.69
N ILE A 94 -7.25 14.48 5.21
CA ILE A 94 -8.13 13.34 5.44
C ILE A 94 -7.31 12.06 5.67
N CYS A 95 -7.89 11.09 6.39
CA CYS A 95 -7.33 9.74 6.46
C CYS A 95 -7.57 8.97 5.17
N GLU A 96 -6.50 8.65 4.46
CA GLU A 96 -6.53 7.82 3.26
C GLU A 96 -6.11 6.39 3.58
N ARG A 97 -6.61 5.42 2.81
CA ARG A 97 -6.21 4.02 2.94
C ARG A 97 -4.73 3.89 2.58
N ARG A 98 -3.99 3.10 3.36
CA ARG A 98 -2.59 2.76 3.05
C ARG A 98 -2.49 2.01 1.72
N ARG A 99 -1.38 2.22 1.05
CA ARG A 99 -1.08 1.79 -0.31
C ARG A 99 -0.47 0.38 -0.29
N MET A 100 -0.93 -0.44 -1.22
CA MET A 100 -0.42 -1.80 -1.45
C MET A 100 0.88 -1.78 -2.26
N VAL A 101 1.48 -2.96 -2.48
CA VAL A 101 2.70 -3.13 -3.28
C VAL A 101 2.59 -2.49 -4.68
N ASN A 102 3.70 -1.96 -5.19
CA ASN A 102 3.81 -1.29 -6.51
C ASN A 102 2.92 -0.05 -6.67
N ARG A 103 2.54 0.59 -5.57
CA ARG A 103 1.85 1.88 -5.59
C ARG A 103 2.82 2.97 -5.20
N THR A 104 2.75 4.09 -5.90
CA THR A 104 3.58 5.26 -5.61
C THR A 104 3.43 5.68 -4.15
N CYS A 105 4.46 6.26 -3.55
CA CYS A 105 4.45 6.72 -2.17
C CYS A 105 5.40 7.91 -2.02
N PHE A 106 5.27 8.65 -0.91
CA PHE A 106 6.18 9.75 -0.56
C PHE A 106 6.91 9.50 0.76
N ASN A 107 6.36 8.61 1.60
CA ASN A 107 6.95 8.18 2.86
C ASN A 107 6.34 6.83 3.29
N ASP A 108 6.97 6.17 4.25
CA ASP A 108 6.58 4.84 4.73
C ASP A 108 5.18 4.80 5.35
N SER A 109 4.71 5.91 5.91
CA SER A 109 3.39 5.96 6.54
C SER A 109 2.26 5.71 5.53
N MET A 110 2.50 5.97 4.25
CA MET A 110 1.56 5.71 3.17
C MET A 110 1.46 4.24 2.81
N CYS A 111 2.46 3.42 3.12
CA CYS A 111 2.51 2.00 2.76
C CYS A 111 1.85 1.13 3.83
N ASP A 112 1.34 -0.03 3.42
CA ASP A 112 0.70 -0.96 4.36
C ASP A 112 1.73 -1.59 5.32
N ALA A 113 1.82 -1.03 6.53
CA ALA A 113 2.71 -1.55 7.57
C ALA A 113 2.31 -2.95 8.07
N PHE A 114 1.05 -3.38 7.97
CA PHE A 114 0.69 -4.77 8.31
C PHE A 114 1.28 -5.75 7.32
N ALA A 115 1.36 -5.34 6.07
CA ALA A 115 2.00 -6.09 5.01
C ALA A 115 3.54 -5.94 5.02
N SER A 116 4.10 -5.20 5.99
CA SER A 116 5.54 -4.90 6.12
C SER A 116 6.14 -4.20 4.89
N LEU A 117 5.36 -3.35 4.23
CA LEU A 117 5.79 -2.53 3.09
C LEU A 117 6.45 -1.23 3.56
N GLU A 118 7.48 -0.80 2.82
CA GLU A 118 8.16 0.49 2.99
C GLU A 118 8.23 1.24 1.67
N CYS A 119 8.36 2.56 1.75
CA CYS A 119 8.45 3.42 0.59
C CYS A 119 9.88 3.43 0.05
N GLN A 120 10.10 2.81 -1.10
CA GLN A 120 11.43 2.63 -1.68
C GLN A 120 11.50 3.19 -3.10
N ASN A 121 12.68 3.67 -3.46
CA ASN A 121 12.98 4.14 -4.80
C ASN A 121 13.16 2.94 -5.74
N VAL A 122 12.32 2.86 -6.77
CA VAL A 122 12.41 1.89 -7.86
C VAL A 122 12.76 2.60 -9.16
N SER A 123 13.64 1.98 -9.94
CA SER A 123 14.02 2.43 -11.28
C SER A 123 13.04 1.90 -12.31
N LEU A 124 12.34 2.78 -13.00
CA LEU A 124 11.45 2.44 -14.10
C LEU A 124 12.25 2.07 -15.35
N ALA A 125 11.60 1.35 -16.28
CA ALA A 125 12.17 1.05 -17.60
C ALA A 125 12.57 2.30 -18.40
N SER A 126 11.97 3.45 -18.10
CA SER A 126 12.32 4.75 -18.67
C SER A 126 13.61 5.37 -18.11
N GLY A 127 14.23 4.74 -17.11
CA GLY A 127 15.36 5.28 -16.34
C GLY A 127 14.95 6.29 -15.25
N ALA A 128 13.65 6.62 -15.14
CA ALA A 128 13.14 7.47 -14.08
C ALA A 128 13.18 6.76 -12.71
N ILE A 129 13.40 7.50 -11.64
CA ILE A 129 13.28 7.01 -10.26
C ILE A 129 11.92 7.42 -9.71
N GLN A 130 11.17 6.46 -9.19
CA GLN A 130 9.89 6.69 -8.51
C GLN A 130 9.90 5.97 -7.17
N SER A 131 9.33 6.60 -6.15
CA SER A 131 9.15 5.93 -4.86
C SER A 131 7.84 5.14 -4.89
N GLU A 132 7.91 3.85 -4.60
CA GLU A 132 6.77 2.94 -4.51
C GLU A 132 6.82 2.11 -3.23
N CYS A 133 5.66 1.64 -2.76
CA CYS A 133 5.57 0.71 -1.66
C CYS A 133 6.10 -0.65 -2.10
N GLN A 134 7.23 -1.05 -1.50
CA GLN A 134 7.96 -2.27 -1.79
C GLN A 134 8.27 -3.01 -0.50
N CYS A 135 8.56 -4.30 -0.61
CA CYS A 135 9.08 -5.07 0.52
C CYS A 135 10.49 -4.61 0.85
N LYS A 136 10.87 -4.70 2.13
CA LYS A 136 12.26 -4.50 2.58
C LYS A 136 13.24 -5.33 1.77
N ALA A 137 14.49 -4.88 1.69
CA ALA A 137 15.57 -5.69 1.15
C ALA A 137 15.59 -7.07 1.82
N SER A 138 15.78 -8.14 1.03
CA SER A 138 15.71 -9.56 1.46
C SER A 138 14.31 -10.07 1.79
N MET A 139 13.26 -9.32 1.47
CA MET A 139 11.87 -9.77 1.53
C MET A 139 11.22 -9.73 0.15
N SER A 140 10.21 -10.57 -0.03
CA SER A 140 9.42 -10.66 -1.25
C SER A 140 7.93 -10.63 -0.95
N TRP A 141 7.15 -10.18 -1.93
CA TRP A 141 5.70 -10.19 -1.83
C TRP A 141 5.15 -11.59 -2.12
N ASN A 142 4.42 -12.19 -1.18
CA ASN A 142 3.78 -13.50 -1.37
C ASN A 142 2.32 -13.42 -1.87
N GLY A 143 1.82 -12.22 -2.18
CA GLY A 143 0.42 -11.96 -2.50
C GLY A 143 -0.37 -11.26 -1.39
N TYR A 144 0.08 -11.38 -0.14
CA TYR A 144 -0.61 -10.84 1.05
C TYR A 144 0.29 -10.01 1.96
N THR A 145 1.53 -10.44 2.17
CA THR A 145 2.51 -9.79 3.04
C THR A 145 3.93 -9.94 2.50
N CYS A 146 4.83 -9.06 2.92
CA CYS A 146 6.25 -9.25 2.71
C CYS A 146 6.77 -10.36 3.61
N VAL A 147 7.43 -11.35 3.02
CA VAL A 147 8.03 -12.48 3.72
C VAL A 147 9.52 -12.50 3.44
N TYR A 148 10.31 -12.97 4.41
CA TYR A 148 11.75 -13.16 4.19
C TYR A 148 11.99 -14.15 3.05
N GLN A 149 12.91 -13.79 2.16
CA GLN A 149 13.39 -14.69 1.15
C GLN A 149 14.31 -15.74 1.79
N GLY A 150 14.00 -16.99 1.52
CA GLY A 150 14.74 -18.16 1.92
C GLY A 150 16.06 -18.26 1.15
N LEU A 151 17.11 -18.58 1.91
CA LEU A 151 18.44 -18.89 1.39
C LEU A 151 18.47 -20.29 0.77
N TYR A 152 19.62 -20.65 0.19
CA TYR A 152 19.82 -21.99 -0.35
C TYR A 152 19.50 -23.08 0.68
N ASN A 153 18.76 -24.10 0.24
CA ASN A 153 18.35 -25.24 1.05
C ASN A 153 17.39 -24.91 2.20
N THR A 154 16.68 -23.78 2.14
CA THR A 154 15.58 -23.46 3.07
C THR A 154 14.23 -23.83 2.48
N SER A 155 13.23 -24.05 3.33
CA SER A 155 11.87 -24.44 2.93
C SER A 155 11.16 -23.35 2.13
N CYS A 156 10.46 -23.73 1.07
CA CYS A 156 9.69 -22.82 0.22
C CYS A 156 8.36 -23.44 -0.22
N ILE A 157 7.40 -22.58 -0.56
CA ILE A 157 6.10 -22.99 -1.14
C ILE A 157 5.98 -22.46 -2.57
N LEU A 158 6.49 -21.24 -2.81
CA LEU A 158 6.50 -20.56 -4.09
C LEU A 158 7.89 -20.01 -4.38
N ASP A 159 8.18 -19.73 -5.65
CA ASP A 159 9.47 -19.14 -6.06
C ASP A 159 9.73 -17.79 -5.40
N THR A 160 8.68 -17.03 -5.10
CA THR A 160 8.80 -15.76 -4.37
C THR A 160 9.42 -15.96 -2.99
N ASN A 161 9.27 -17.13 -2.36
CA ASN A 161 9.89 -17.43 -1.07
C ASN A 161 11.41 -17.59 -1.15
N CYS A 162 12.04 -17.59 -2.32
CA CYS A 162 13.48 -17.77 -2.48
C CYS A 162 14.18 -16.47 -2.88
N GLU A 163 15.45 -16.34 -2.50
CA GLU A 163 16.24 -15.14 -2.80
C GLU A 163 16.61 -15.09 -4.30
N THR A 164 15.86 -14.29 -5.04
CA THR A 164 15.99 -14.17 -6.51
C THR A 164 17.27 -13.45 -6.95
N SER A 165 17.87 -12.60 -6.11
CA SER A 165 19.18 -11.99 -6.35
C SER A 165 20.31 -13.03 -6.47
N ARG A 166 20.09 -14.25 -5.95
CA ARG A 166 21.01 -15.39 -6.03
C ARG A 166 20.57 -16.44 -7.05
N TYR A 167 19.58 -16.11 -7.88
CA TYR A 167 18.95 -17.00 -8.86
C TYR A 167 18.39 -18.30 -8.25
N LEU A 168 17.91 -18.23 -7.01
CA LEU A 168 17.19 -19.33 -6.36
C LEU A 168 15.71 -19.31 -6.76
N PHE A 169 15.13 -20.50 -6.89
CA PHE A 169 13.68 -20.70 -6.99
C PHE A 169 13.25 -21.88 -6.12
N CYS A 170 11.95 -22.05 -5.98
CA CYS A 170 11.40 -23.10 -5.18
C CYS A 170 11.29 -24.40 -5.98
N ASN A 171 12.12 -25.39 -5.64
CA ASN A 171 11.94 -26.72 -6.21
C ASN A 171 10.72 -27.38 -5.55
N LEU A 172 9.57 -27.32 -6.21
CA LEU A 172 8.28 -27.82 -5.71
C LEU A 172 8.28 -29.32 -5.35
N THR A 173 9.21 -30.11 -5.88
CA THR A 173 9.31 -31.55 -5.58
C THR A 173 9.85 -31.79 -4.18
N ILE A 174 10.88 -31.03 -3.79
CA ILE A 174 11.53 -31.16 -2.47
C ILE A 174 11.16 -30.04 -1.51
N GLN A 175 10.41 -29.03 -1.97
CA GLN A 175 9.99 -27.83 -1.24
C GLN A 175 11.16 -27.05 -0.63
N LEU A 176 12.27 -26.95 -1.38
CA LEU A 176 13.47 -26.23 -0.96
C LEU A 176 13.93 -25.23 -2.03
N CYS A 177 14.47 -24.09 -1.58
CA CYS A 177 15.12 -23.13 -2.44
C CYS A 177 16.39 -23.72 -3.03
N ARG A 178 16.41 -23.88 -4.36
CA ARG A 178 17.51 -24.48 -5.13
C ARG A 178 17.82 -23.67 -6.37
N CYS A 179 18.97 -24.00 -6.95
CA CYS A 179 19.35 -23.57 -8.29
C CYS A 179 18.58 -24.34 -9.37
N ASN A 180 18.63 -23.82 -10.59
CA ASN A 180 18.05 -24.48 -11.76
C ASN A 180 18.74 -25.79 -12.05
N SER A 181 18.07 -26.71 -12.74
CA SER A 181 18.70 -27.94 -13.19
C SER A 181 19.95 -27.67 -14.04
N SER A 182 19.97 -26.53 -14.76
CA SER A 182 21.09 -26.01 -15.53
C SER A 182 22.14 -25.24 -14.71
N MET A 183 21.95 -25.10 -13.41
CA MET A 183 22.80 -24.33 -12.51
C MET A 183 23.27 -25.17 -11.32
N PHE A 184 24.32 -24.73 -10.64
CA PHE A 184 24.80 -25.32 -9.40
C PHE A 184 25.01 -24.22 -8.36
N TRP A 185 25.00 -24.60 -7.09
CA TRP A 185 25.24 -23.67 -6.00
C TRP A 185 26.75 -23.52 -5.79
N ASN A 186 27.27 -22.31 -6.00
CA ASN A 186 28.66 -22.00 -5.73
C ASN A 186 28.77 -21.16 -4.46
N GLY A 187 29.35 -21.71 -3.40
CA GLY A 187 29.59 -21.05 -2.11
C GLY A 187 28.87 -21.70 -0.93
N ASP A 188 28.91 -21.03 0.23
CA ASP A 188 28.24 -21.51 1.44
C ASP A 188 26.75 -21.14 1.45
N SER A 189 26.00 -21.66 2.42
CA SER A 189 24.55 -21.40 2.55
C SER A 189 24.16 -19.93 2.74
N LYS A 190 25.10 -19.04 3.10
CA LYS A 190 24.84 -17.64 3.45
C LYS A 190 25.35 -16.63 2.42
N SER A 191 26.34 -16.98 1.60
CA SER A 191 27.01 -16.08 0.66
C SER A 191 27.10 -16.63 -0.76
N GLY A 192 26.74 -17.90 -0.96
CA GLY A 192 26.75 -18.51 -2.29
C GLY A 192 25.72 -17.91 -3.26
N THR A 193 25.91 -18.22 -4.54
CA THR A 193 25.00 -17.85 -5.64
C THR A 193 24.85 -19.03 -6.59
N CYS A 194 23.73 -19.11 -7.31
CA CYS A 194 23.59 -20.10 -8.37
C CYS A 194 24.34 -19.65 -9.63
N GLU A 195 25.20 -20.53 -10.13
CA GLU A 195 25.97 -20.32 -11.36
C GLU A 195 25.59 -21.34 -12.41
N TYR A 196 25.65 -20.97 -13.70
CA TYR A 196 25.39 -21.91 -14.78
C TYR A 196 26.44 -23.03 -14.80
N LYS A 197 25.96 -24.27 -14.93
CA LYS A 197 26.82 -25.42 -15.22
C LYS A 197 27.53 -25.17 -16.55
N ARG A 198 28.81 -25.51 -16.60
CA ARG A 198 29.59 -25.33 -17.84
C ARG A 198 29.18 -26.41 -18.83
N THR A 199 28.87 -26.01 -20.06
CA THR A 199 28.73 -26.95 -21.18
C THR A 199 30.09 -27.48 -21.60
N ILE A 200 30.09 -28.74 -22.07
CA ILE A 200 31.20 -29.55 -22.57
C ILE A 200 32.26 -28.73 -23.35
N ASN A 201 33.55 -29.07 -23.18
CA ASN A 201 34.79 -28.41 -23.67
C ASN A 201 35.40 -27.26 -22.83
N ARG A 202 34.99 -27.08 -21.57
CA ARG A 202 35.76 -26.28 -20.60
C ARG A 202 36.09 -27.09 -19.35
N PHE A 203 37.28 -26.87 -18.81
CA PHE A 203 37.79 -27.52 -17.61
C PHE A 203 36.77 -27.40 -16.45
N CYS A 204 36.22 -28.54 -16.02
CA CYS A 204 35.58 -28.73 -14.71
C CYS A 204 36.69 -29.06 -13.70
N TYR A 205 36.66 -28.50 -12.49
CA TYR A 205 37.64 -28.84 -11.45
C TYR A 205 37.41 -30.29 -10.96
N PRO A 206 38.47 -31.09 -10.73
CA PRO A 206 38.36 -32.54 -10.53
C PRO A 206 37.79 -32.99 -9.17
N TYR A 207 37.37 -32.06 -8.30
CA TYR A 207 36.95 -32.40 -6.93
C TYR A 207 35.44 -32.26 -6.67
N ASP A 208 34.65 -31.86 -7.67
CA ASP A 208 33.23 -31.62 -7.45
C ASP A 208 32.41 -31.87 -8.74
N ASP A 209 31.78 -33.05 -8.83
CA ASP A 209 30.96 -33.47 -9.98
C ASP A 209 29.69 -32.62 -10.17
N SER A 210 29.40 -31.70 -9.24
CA SER A 210 28.26 -30.78 -9.29
C SER A 210 28.38 -29.71 -10.40
N TRP A 211 29.54 -29.58 -11.04
CA TRP A 211 29.89 -28.49 -11.96
C TRP A 211 29.50 -28.72 -13.43
N CYS A 212 29.23 -29.97 -13.81
CA CYS A 212 29.04 -30.34 -15.21
C CYS A 212 27.59 -30.78 -15.48
N ASP A 213 27.04 -30.39 -16.64
CA ASP A 213 25.70 -30.77 -17.08
C ASP A 213 25.73 -32.14 -17.78
N ASN A 214 25.18 -33.17 -17.14
CA ASN A 214 25.24 -34.56 -17.62
C ASN A 214 24.10 -34.93 -18.58
N THR A 215 23.29 -33.98 -19.05
CA THR A 215 22.15 -34.24 -19.95
C THR A 215 22.51 -34.31 -21.44
N GLY A 216 23.78 -34.58 -21.77
CA GLY A 216 24.20 -34.84 -23.15
C GLY A 216 23.54 -36.10 -23.74
N PRO A 217 23.40 -36.18 -25.07
CA PRO A 217 22.74 -37.32 -25.72
C PRO A 217 23.42 -38.65 -25.38
N LEU A 218 22.58 -39.59 -24.92
CA LEU A 218 22.92 -40.94 -24.45
C LEU A 218 23.91 -41.64 -25.40
N GLY A 219 25.09 -42.00 -24.90
CA GLY A 219 25.97 -42.96 -25.57
C GLY A 219 27.48 -42.69 -25.47
N GLN A 220 27.91 -41.54 -24.96
CA GLN A 220 29.32 -41.31 -24.65
C GLN A 220 29.43 -41.07 -23.16
N GLY A 221 30.16 -41.93 -22.46
CA GLY A 221 30.54 -41.69 -21.07
C GLY A 221 31.26 -40.35 -21.01
N LEU A 222 30.56 -39.32 -20.53
CA LEU A 222 31.12 -37.99 -20.31
C LEU A 222 31.94 -38.06 -19.03
N VAL A 223 33.12 -38.66 -19.17
CA VAL A 223 34.15 -38.69 -18.16
C VAL A 223 34.68 -37.27 -18.05
N CYS A 224 34.51 -36.63 -16.88
CA CYS A 224 35.36 -35.53 -16.46
C CYS A 224 36.81 -35.99 -16.65
N THR A 225 37.51 -35.50 -17.68
CA THR A 225 38.89 -35.91 -17.90
C THR A 225 39.69 -35.41 -16.71
N GLN A 226 40.08 -36.34 -15.83
CA GLN A 226 41.06 -36.08 -14.80
C GLN A 226 42.29 -35.49 -15.49
N TYR A 227 42.67 -34.28 -15.09
CA TYR A 227 43.98 -33.78 -15.43
C TYR A 227 44.98 -34.61 -14.61
N SER A 228 45.43 -35.72 -15.18
CA SER A 228 46.71 -36.29 -14.77
C SER A 228 47.75 -35.25 -15.13
N ASN A 229 48.16 -34.44 -14.16
CA ASN A 229 49.27 -33.52 -14.32
C ASN A 229 50.47 -34.32 -14.86
N PRO A 230 50.95 -34.07 -16.10
CA PRO A 230 52.09 -34.80 -16.64
C PRO A 230 53.40 -34.44 -15.95
N TYR A 231 53.38 -33.46 -15.04
CA TYR A 231 54.50 -33.12 -14.16
C TYR A 231 54.14 -33.47 -12.73
N GLY A 232 54.45 -34.71 -12.35
CA GLY A 232 54.45 -35.12 -10.95
C GLY A 232 55.36 -34.21 -10.12
N SER A 233 54.81 -33.66 -9.05
CA SER A 233 55.58 -33.30 -7.87
C SER A 233 54.69 -33.51 -6.67
N GLU A 234 55.02 -34.55 -5.92
CA GLU A 234 54.58 -34.81 -4.55
C GLU A 234 54.87 -33.59 -3.68
N TYR A 235 53.85 -33.13 -2.94
CA TYR A 235 53.99 -32.55 -1.60
C TYR A 235 52.71 -32.86 -0.82
#